data_AF-A0A6A6W2K1-F1
#
_entry.id   AF-A0A6A6W2K1-F1
#
_cell.length_a   1.000
_cell.length_b   1.000
_cell.length_c   1.000
_cell.angle_alpha   90.00
_cell.angle_beta   90.00
_cell.angle_gamma   90.00
#
_symmetry.space_group_name_H-M   'P 1'
#
loop_
_entity.id
_entity.type
_entity.pdbx_description
1 polymer ?
#
loop_
_entity_poly.entity_id
_entity_poly.type
_entity_poly.pdbx_seq_one_letter_code
_entity_poly.pdbx_strand_id
1 'polypeptide(L)'
;MLRIHKDKRQPATNSLFDIINLDDYKPKLYQQYIRMSALNQTKLNQADQRNLKALSTTVPPLLFRAYSLEGAKRTKGFCSPEFFRPPTDMNTNKYCYDSLFDMPIEEVKVMGGNHLMWKDRNDDQFISWSRSMLFAIEHALGRSRKGQSQCYISAMETSQAQTTCTNTRKDEQKAEFFWATDVMNAYKIRDWQGWQNFDHSGLHPRKLTHEVLSVGVIQVNDHTKYNHVDLQDLINCGLFKEYEFPAPWSVES
;
A
#
# COMPACT_ATOMS: atom_id res chain seq x y z
N MET A 1 -37.93 4.70 -50.36
CA MET A 1 -37.54 5.78 -49.41
C MET A 1 -37.82 5.25 -48.01
N LEU A 2 -36.78 4.72 -47.35
CA LEU A 2 -36.89 3.90 -46.12
C LEU A 2 -37.28 4.75 -44.90
N ARG A 3 -38.30 4.29 -44.15
CA ARG A 3 -38.64 4.77 -42.80
C ARG A 3 -37.85 3.94 -41.79
N ILE A 4 -36.98 4.59 -41.02
CA ILE A 4 -36.25 3.94 -39.92
C ILE A 4 -37.11 4.07 -38.65
N HIS A 5 -37.53 2.92 -38.10
CA HIS A 5 -38.16 2.82 -36.79
C HIS A 5 -37.14 3.07 -35.68
N LYS A 6 -37.52 3.89 -34.69
CA LYS A 6 -36.77 4.12 -33.45
C LYS A 6 -36.94 2.90 -32.54
N ASP A 7 -35.89 2.09 -32.42
CA ASP A 7 -35.82 1.07 -31.39
C ASP A 7 -35.27 1.69 -30.10
N LYS A 8 -36.16 1.98 -29.14
CA LYS A 8 -35.80 2.28 -27.76
C LYS A 8 -35.41 0.97 -27.09
N ARG A 9 -34.12 0.63 -27.09
CA ARG A 9 -33.62 -0.43 -26.20
C ARG A 9 -33.65 0.09 -24.76
N GLN A 10 -34.66 -0.33 -24.01
CA GLN A 10 -34.60 -0.33 -22.55
C GLN A 10 -33.40 -1.19 -22.11
N PRO A 11 -32.55 -0.75 -21.17
CA PRO A 11 -31.58 -1.64 -20.57
C PRO A 11 -32.34 -2.71 -19.79
N ALA A 12 -32.01 -3.97 -20.06
CA ALA A 12 -32.55 -5.13 -19.38
C ALA A 12 -32.23 -5.03 -17.88
N THR A 13 -33.22 -4.66 -17.08
CA THR A 13 -33.31 -4.99 -15.67
C THR A 13 -33.55 -6.50 -15.58
N ASN A 14 -32.57 -7.26 -15.10
CA ASN A 14 -32.69 -8.50 -14.31
C ASN A 14 -31.34 -9.22 -14.27
N SER A 15 -30.48 -8.75 -13.37
CA SER A 15 -29.43 -9.57 -12.78
C SER A 15 -29.82 -9.77 -11.33
N LEU A 16 -30.05 -11.02 -10.92
CA LEU A 16 -30.31 -11.41 -9.53
C LEU A 16 -29.14 -11.05 -8.57
N PHE A 17 -28.08 -10.42 -9.07
CA PHE A 17 -26.94 -9.91 -8.31
C PHE A 17 -27.07 -8.43 -7.91
N ASP A 18 -28.05 -7.69 -8.42
CA ASP A 18 -28.21 -6.26 -8.07
C ASP A 18 -28.90 -6.04 -6.70
N ILE A 19 -29.26 -7.12 -5.99
CA ILE A 19 -29.95 -7.06 -4.67
C ILE A 19 -29.12 -7.74 -3.56
N ILE A 20 -27.94 -8.30 -3.85
CA ILE A 20 -27.09 -8.89 -2.81
C ILE A 20 -25.94 -7.94 -2.50
N ASN A 21 -26.04 -7.29 -1.34
CA ASN A 21 -24.94 -6.56 -0.71
C ASN A 21 -23.70 -7.47 -0.60
N LEU A 22 -22.77 -7.34 -1.56
CA LEU A 22 -21.55 -8.15 -1.68
C LEU A 22 -20.52 -7.86 -0.58
N ASP A 23 -20.81 -6.92 0.32
CA ASP A 23 -19.95 -6.55 1.45
C ASP A 23 -20.02 -7.54 2.62
N ASP A 24 -21.09 -8.34 2.73
CA ASP A 24 -21.29 -9.25 3.87
C ASP A 24 -20.68 -10.65 3.72
N TYR A 25 -20.29 -11.06 2.50
CA TYR A 25 -19.82 -12.43 2.22
C TYR A 25 -18.29 -12.59 2.19
N LYS A 26 -17.54 -11.53 1.88
CA LYS A 26 -16.06 -11.54 1.89
C LYS A 26 -15.43 -11.77 3.27
N PRO A 27 -16.00 -11.28 4.40
CA PRO A 27 -15.39 -11.47 5.72
C PRO A 27 -15.34 -12.93 6.17
N LYS A 28 -16.34 -13.77 5.82
CA LYS A 28 -16.45 -15.13 6.35
C LYS A 28 -15.42 -16.09 5.75
N LEU A 29 -15.24 -16.11 4.44
CA LEU A 29 -14.19 -16.89 3.77
C LEU A 29 -12.78 -16.43 4.18
N TYR A 30 -12.59 -15.12 4.33
CA TYR A 30 -11.32 -14.55 4.79
C TYR A 30 -11.01 -14.90 6.25
N GLN A 31 -11.97 -14.78 7.17
CA GLN A 31 -11.80 -15.18 8.57
C GLN A 31 -11.57 -16.68 8.73
N GLN A 32 -12.21 -17.49 7.88
CA GLN A 32 -12.00 -18.94 7.85
C GLN A 32 -10.59 -19.29 7.33
N TYR A 33 -10.07 -18.53 6.37
CA TYR A 33 -8.69 -18.66 5.89
C TYR A 33 -7.64 -18.17 6.89
N ILE A 34 -7.89 -17.04 7.59
CA ILE A 34 -7.02 -16.59 8.70
C ILE A 34 -6.96 -17.68 9.78
N ARG A 35 -8.09 -18.31 10.12
CA ARG A 35 -8.12 -19.43 11.07
C ARG A 35 -7.33 -20.65 10.59
N MET A 36 -7.32 -20.95 9.29
CA MET A 36 -6.53 -22.06 8.74
C MET A 36 -5.04 -21.73 8.57
N SER A 37 -4.68 -20.49 8.24
CA SER A 37 -3.29 -20.03 8.17
C SER A 37 -2.65 -19.87 9.55
N ALA A 38 -3.45 -19.55 10.59
CA ALA A 38 -3.01 -19.59 11.99
C ALA A 38 -2.56 -21.00 12.45
N LEU A 39 -3.04 -22.06 11.78
CA LEU A 39 -2.63 -23.45 12.03
C LEU A 39 -1.39 -23.86 11.22
N ASN A 40 -1.03 -23.11 10.18
CA ASN A 40 0.07 -23.43 9.28
C ASN A 40 1.12 -22.30 9.30
N GLN A 41 1.94 -22.29 10.36
CA GLN A 41 2.99 -21.29 10.62
C GLN A 41 4.23 -21.47 9.71
N THR A 42 4.02 -21.90 8.48
CA THR A 42 5.12 -22.12 7.54
C THR A 42 5.73 -20.76 7.18
N LYS A 43 7.01 -20.58 7.53
CA LYS A 43 7.83 -19.41 7.20
C LYS A 43 8.56 -19.63 5.87
N LEU A 44 9.02 -18.53 5.27
CA LEU A 44 9.85 -18.58 4.06
C LEU A 44 11.09 -19.45 4.29
N ASN A 45 11.47 -20.29 3.33
CA ASN A 45 12.64 -21.17 3.51
C ASN A 45 13.95 -20.36 3.54
N GLN A 46 15.01 -20.93 4.13
CA GLN A 46 16.28 -20.23 4.32
C GLN A 46 16.99 -19.81 3.02
N ALA A 47 16.76 -20.52 1.90
CA ALA A 47 17.35 -20.14 0.62
C ALA A 47 16.70 -18.87 0.09
N ASP A 48 15.37 -18.81 0.10
CA ASP A 48 14.61 -17.64 -0.33
C ASP A 48 14.81 -16.44 0.61
N GLN A 49 14.92 -16.67 1.93
CA GLN A 49 15.29 -15.60 2.87
C GLN A 49 16.66 -14.99 2.54
N ARG A 50 17.67 -15.82 2.29
CA ARG A 50 19.02 -15.35 1.93
C ARG A 50 19.02 -14.59 0.61
N ASN A 51 18.29 -15.09 -0.39
CA ASN A 51 18.16 -14.41 -1.68
C ASN A 51 17.48 -13.05 -1.52
N LEU A 52 16.39 -12.97 -0.77
CA LEU A 52 15.68 -11.71 -0.55
C LEU A 52 16.52 -10.71 0.25
N LYS A 53 17.30 -11.17 1.25
CA LYS A 53 18.30 -10.35 1.96
C LYS A 53 19.46 -9.89 1.08
N ALA A 54 19.87 -10.68 0.09
CA ALA A 54 20.88 -10.22 -0.86
C ALA A 54 20.30 -9.12 -1.77
N LEU A 55 19.07 -9.28 -2.25
CA LEU A 55 18.39 -8.30 -3.10
C LEU A 55 18.07 -6.99 -2.37
N SER A 56 17.80 -7.02 -1.06
CA SER A 56 17.58 -5.79 -0.26
C SER A 56 18.78 -4.84 -0.30
N THR A 57 20.00 -5.36 -0.48
CA THR A 57 21.21 -4.53 -0.62
C THR A 57 21.24 -3.68 -1.89
N THR A 58 20.37 -3.98 -2.86
CA THR A 58 20.23 -3.21 -4.11
C THR A 58 19.24 -2.05 -4.00
N VAL A 59 18.52 -1.94 -2.88
CA VAL A 59 17.64 -0.81 -2.61
C VAL A 59 18.48 0.47 -2.51
N PRO A 60 18.08 1.56 -3.19
CA PRO A 60 18.85 2.80 -3.15
C PRO A 60 18.91 3.37 -1.74
N PRO A 61 19.99 4.10 -1.41
CA PRO A 61 20.18 4.68 -0.09
C PRO A 61 19.13 5.75 0.25
N LEU A 62 18.53 6.39 -0.76
CA LEU A 62 17.50 7.41 -0.58
C LEU A 62 16.16 6.90 -1.09
N LEU A 63 15.14 6.97 -0.23
CA LEU A 63 13.76 6.59 -0.52
C LEU A 63 12.80 7.75 -0.27
N PHE A 64 11.65 7.71 -0.93
CA PHE A 64 10.60 8.73 -0.86
C PHE A 64 9.26 8.11 -0.50
N ARG A 65 8.41 8.84 0.22
CA ARG A 65 7.04 8.39 0.52
C ARG A 65 6.07 9.56 0.45
N ALA A 66 4.96 9.34 -0.22
CA ALA A 66 3.81 10.23 -0.15
C ALA A 66 2.81 9.72 0.89
N TYR A 67 2.30 10.61 1.72
CA TYR A 67 1.24 10.29 2.68
C TYR A 67 0.32 11.47 2.91
N SER A 68 -0.82 11.21 3.56
CA SER A 68 -1.83 12.21 3.91
C SER A 68 -2.40 11.91 5.28
N LEU A 69 -2.69 12.96 6.05
CA LEU A 69 -3.16 12.83 7.44
C LEU A 69 -4.68 12.92 7.58
N GLU A 70 -5.40 13.36 6.54
CA GLU A 70 -6.83 13.65 6.58
C GLU A 70 -7.57 13.21 5.30
N GLY A 71 -8.89 12.99 5.42
CA GLY A 71 -9.78 12.58 4.31
C GLY A 71 -10.18 11.09 4.30
N ALA A 72 -11.21 10.76 3.50
CA ALA A 72 -11.90 9.44 3.51
C ALA A 72 -11.04 8.24 3.07
N LYS A 73 -9.81 8.47 2.59
CA LYS A 73 -8.81 7.45 2.23
C LYS A 73 -7.40 7.91 2.57
N ARG A 74 -7.27 8.66 3.66
CA ARG A 74 -5.98 9.09 4.19
C ARG A 74 -5.06 7.91 4.42
N THR A 75 -3.77 8.17 4.54
CA THR A 75 -2.80 7.11 4.87
C THR A 75 -3.20 6.45 6.18
N LYS A 76 -3.45 5.13 6.14
CA LYS A 76 -3.72 4.37 7.36
C LYS A 76 -2.44 4.21 8.17
N GLY A 77 -2.60 4.06 9.49
CA GLY A 77 -1.48 4.08 10.42
C GLY A 77 -1.20 5.51 10.90
N PHE A 78 0.06 5.81 11.14
CA PHE A 78 0.53 7.15 11.52
C PHE A 78 1.82 7.47 10.77
N CYS A 79 1.96 8.72 10.32
CA CYS A 79 3.17 9.19 9.65
C CYS A 79 3.53 10.57 10.18
N SER A 80 4.79 10.75 10.53
CA SER A 80 5.44 12.02 10.85
C SER A 80 6.84 12.01 10.22
N PRO A 81 7.57 13.14 10.21
CA PRO A 81 8.95 13.18 9.71
C PRO A 81 9.89 12.17 10.40
N GLU A 82 9.61 11.82 11.66
CA GLU A 82 10.46 10.96 12.47
C GLU A 82 9.93 9.51 12.57
N PHE A 83 8.61 9.31 12.38
CA PHE A 83 7.96 8.01 12.63
C PHE A 83 6.97 7.62 11.54
N PHE A 84 7.09 6.40 11.05
CA PHE A 84 6.13 5.78 10.14
C PHE A 84 5.64 4.48 10.76
N ARG A 85 4.35 4.45 11.12
CA ARG A 85 3.69 3.34 11.79
C ARG A 85 2.66 2.72 10.85
N PRO A 86 2.72 1.40 10.59
CA PRO A 86 1.74 0.74 9.75
C PRO A 86 0.39 0.65 10.48
N PRO A 87 -0.71 0.37 9.77
CA PRO A 87 -2.04 0.25 10.37
C PRO A 87 -2.13 -0.77 11.50
N THR A 88 -1.38 -1.88 11.40
CA THR A 88 -1.37 -2.92 12.44
C THR A 88 -0.89 -2.40 13.79
N ASP A 89 0.11 -1.52 13.81
CA ASP A 89 0.66 -0.99 15.05
C ASP A 89 -0.29 -0.02 15.76
N MET A 90 -1.25 0.54 15.03
CA MET A 90 -2.33 1.35 15.60
C MET A 90 -3.48 0.51 16.17
N ASN A 91 -3.44 -0.82 16.00
CA ASN A 91 -4.46 -1.74 16.49
C ASN A 91 -4.04 -2.35 17.83
N THR A 92 -4.84 -2.12 18.88
CA THR A 92 -4.53 -2.58 20.24
C THR A 92 -4.49 -4.11 20.40
N ASN A 93 -5.09 -4.86 19.46
CA ASN A 93 -5.23 -6.32 19.55
C ASN A 93 -4.28 -7.08 18.61
N LYS A 94 -3.39 -6.38 17.90
CA LYS A 94 -2.44 -7.00 16.98
C LYS A 94 -1.03 -6.45 17.22
N TYR A 95 -0.04 -7.29 16.95
CA TYR A 95 1.36 -6.94 17.07
C TYR A 95 2.02 -7.05 15.70
N CYS A 96 2.99 -6.17 15.43
CA CYS A 96 3.81 -6.30 14.24
C CYS A 96 4.86 -7.40 14.45
N TYR A 97 5.14 -8.18 13.41
CA TYR A 97 6.29 -9.09 13.40
C TYR A 97 7.59 -8.29 13.33
N ASP A 98 8.66 -8.87 13.88
CA ASP A 98 9.97 -8.21 13.95
C ASP A 98 10.64 -8.07 12.58
N SER A 99 10.36 -9.00 11.67
CA SER A 99 10.84 -9.02 10.29
C SER A 99 9.80 -9.63 9.36
N LEU A 100 9.93 -9.31 8.06
CA LEU A 100 9.20 -9.99 6.98
C LEU A 100 9.32 -11.52 7.07
N PHE A 101 10.49 -12.02 7.49
CA PHE A 101 10.78 -13.45 7.55
C PHE A 101 10.12 -14.17 8.73
N ASP A 102 9.64 -13.43 9.72
CA ASP A 102 8.92 -13.99 10.86
C ASP A 102 7.43 -14.16 10.61
N MET A 103 6.91 -13.46 9.60
CA MET A 103 5.51 -13.57 9.22
C MET A 103 5.24 -14.89 8.48
N PRO A 104 4.16 -15.62 8.82
CA PRO A 104 3.74 -16.81 8.08
C PRO A 104 3.53 -16.49 6.59
N ILE A 105 3.93 -17.40 5.70
CA ILE A 105 3.84 -17.22 4.23
C ILE A 105 2.42 -16.84 3.82
N GLU A 106 1.42 -17.51 4.37
CA GLU A 106 0.02 -17.27 4.01
C GLU A 106 -0.49 -15.91 4.47
N GLU A 107 0.03 -15.39 5.58
CA GLU A 107 -0.27 -14.03 6.02
C GLU A 107 0.35 -13.01 5.06
N VAL A 108 1.63 -13.19 4.69
CA VAL A 108 2.31 -12.31 3.71
C VAL A 108 1.61 -12.33 2.35
N LYS A 109 1.17 -13.50 1.86
CA LYS A 109 0.44 -13.60 0.59
C LYS A 109 -0.81 -12.74 0.60
N VAL A 110 -1.66 -12.88 1.62
CA VAL A 110 -2.95 -12.19 1.62
C VAL A 110 -2.80 -10.72 1.98
N MET A 111 -2.06 -10.41 3.05
CA MET A 111 -1.82 -9.04 3.49
C MET A 111 -1.02 -8.29 2.43
N GLY A 112 0.10 -8.86 1.98
CA GLY A 112 0.97 -8.27 0.97
C GLY A 112 0.31 -8.14 -0.39
N GLY A 113 -0.47 -9.12 -0.84
CA GLY A 113 -1.20 -8.97 -2.10
C GLY A 113 -2.21 -7.82 -2.07
N ASN A 114 -2.94 -7.65 -0.97
CA ASN A 114 -3.83 -6.49 -0.82
C ASN A 114 -3.05 -5.17 -0.73
N HIS A 115 -1.93 -5.16 0.01
CA HIS A 115 -1.04 -4.00 0.09
C HIS A 115 -0.55 -3.56 -1.29
N LEU A 116 -0.03 -4.48 -2.11
CA LEU A 116 0.46 -4.22 -3.46
C LEU A 116 -0.64 -3.80 -4.45
N MET A 117 -1.91 -4.11 -4.14
CA MET A 117 -3.07 -3.60 -4.87
C MET A 117 -3.60 -2.27 -4.33
N TRP A 118 -2.92 -1.70 -3.33
CA TRP A 118 -3.34 -0.51 -2.56
C TRP A 118 -4.75 -0.64 -1.99
N LYS A 119 -5.10 -1.85 -1.54
CA LYS A 119 -6.34 -2.13 -0.81
C LYS A 119 -6.03 -2.01 0.67
N ASP A 120 -6.27 -0.84 1.24
CA ASP A 120 -5.88 -0.53 2.62
C ASP A 120 -6.48 -1.50 3.64
N ARG A 121 -5.65 -2.25 4.35
CA ARG A 121 -6.07 -3.16 5.44
C ARG A 121 -5.69 -2.62 6.81
N ASN A 122 -6.44 -3.03 7.83
CA ASN A 122 -6.14 -2.64 9.22
C ASN A 122 -5.12 -3.58 9.89
N ASP A 123 -4.82 -4.71 9.25
CA ASP A 123 -3.78 -5.66 9.64
C ASP A 123 -2.59 -5.64 8.66
N ASP A 124 -2.46 -4.53 7.93
CA ASP A 124 -1.31 -4.27 7.09
C ASP A 124 -0.11 -3.89 7.95
N GLN A 125 1.02 -4.55 7.72
CA GLN A 125 2.28 -4.34 8.44
C GLN A 125 3.34 -3.69 7.54
N PHE A 126 3.04 -3.52 6.26
CA PHE A 126 3.94 -2.92 5.30
C PHE A 126 3.81 -1.41 5.25
N ILE A 127 4.95 -0.77 4.96
CA ILE A 127 5.04 0.64 4.63
C ILE A 127 5.66 0.74 3.24
N SER A 128 4.91 1.29 2.28
CA SER A 128 5.40 1.57 0.94
C SER A 128 6.32 2.78 0.90
N TRP A 129 7.45 2.61 0.24
CA TRP A 129 8.41 3.61 -0.13
C TRP A 129 8.57 3.60 -1.66
N SER A 130 9.19 4.64 -2.19
CA SER A 130 9.50 4.75 -3.59
C SER A 130 10.94 5.15 -3.81
N ARG A 131 11.58 4.58 -4.83
CA ARG A 131 12.87 5.07 -5.31
C ARG A 131 12.77 6.34 -6.17
N SER A 132 11.55 6.80 -6.48
CA SER A 132 11.30 7.87 -7.44
C SER A 132 10.60 9.03 -6.75
N MET A 133 11.31 10.16 -6.64
CA MET A 133 10.73 11.40 -6.14
C MET A 133 9.54 11.84 -7.01
N LEU A 134 9.64 11.71 -8.33
CA LEU A 134 8.54 12.02 -9.25
C LEU A 134 7.30 11.18 -8.96
N PHE A 135 7.48 9.87 -8.70
CA PHE A 135 6.38 9.00 -8.34
C PHE A 135 5.74 9.41 -7.00
N ALA A 136 6.55 9.81 -6.01
CA ALA A 136 6.02 10.32 -4.74
C ALA A 136 5.23 11.62 -4.93
N ILE A 137 5.70 12.55 -5.76
CA ILE A 137 4.97 13.79 -6.09
C ILE A 137 3.64 13.47 -6.76
N GLU A 138 3.63 12.65 -7.81
CA GLU A 138 2.40 12.24 -8.50
C GLU A 138 1.42 11.53 -7.56
N HIS A 139 1.93 10.72 -6.63
CA HIS A 139 1.10 10.08 -5.62
C HIS A 139 0.50 11.08 -4.63
N ALA A 140 1.28 12.06 -4.17
CA ALA A 140 0.78 13.13 -3.29
C ALA A 140 -0.30 13.98 -4.00
N LEU A 141 -0.06 14.38 -5.25
CA LEU A 141 -1.06 15.07 -6.08
C LEU A 141 -2.31 14.22 -6.28
N GLY A 142 -2.14 12.93 -6.57
CA GLY A 142 -3.25 11.99 -6.71
C GLY A 142 -4.07 11.81 -5.43
N ARG A 143 -3.46 11.99 -4.25
CA ARG A 143 -4.17 12.04 -2.95
C ARG A 143 -4.94 13.35 -2.80
N SER A 144 -4.32 14.49 -3.08
CA SER A 144 -4.97 15.83 -3.08
C SER A 144 -6.24 15.83 -3.94
N ARG A 145 -6.13 15.41 -5.21
CA ARG A 145 -7.25 15.30 -6.17
C ARG A 145 -8.39 14.39 -5.73
N LYS A 146 -8.13 13.47 -4.80
CA LYS A 146 -9.14 12.56 -4.21
C LYS A 146 -9.77 13.14 -2.93
N GLY A 147 -9.55 14.41 -2.64
CA GLY A 147 -10.10 15.10 -1.47
C GLY A 147 -9.38 14.74 -0.17
N GLN A 148 -8.11 14.34 -0.22
CA GLN A 148 -7.27 14.15 0.97
C GLN A 148 -6.51 15.43 1.28
N SER A 149 -6.45 15.84 2.54
CA SER A 149 -5.73 17.03 3.00
C SER A 149 -4.48 16.66 3.82
N GLN A 150 -3.63 17.66 4.06
CA GLN A 150 -2.34 17.50 4.72
C GLN A 150 -1.51 16.42 4.02
N CYS A 151 -1.30 16.62 2.71
CA CYS A 151 -0.55 15.72 1.86
C CYS A 151 0.94 16.10 1.91
N TYR A 152 1.78 15.11 2.13
CA TYR A 152 3.21 15.32 2.31
C TYR A 152 4.04 14.37 1.47
N ILE A 153 5.25 14.81 1.17
CA ILE A 153 6.31 13.99 0.59
C ILE A 153 7.46 13.95 1.60
N SER A 154 7.83 12.75 2.02
CA SER A 154 9.00 12.51 2.85
C SER A 154 10.12 11.89 2.04
N ALA A 155 11.35 12.28 2.35
CA ALA A 155 12.58 11.65 1.90
C ALA A 155 13.30 11.05 3.12
N MET A 156 13.92 9.90 2.95
CA MET A 156 14.59 9.18 4.03
C MET A 156 15.83 8.46 3.50
N GLU A 157 16.95 8.67 4.19
CA GLU A 157 18.14 7.83 4.02
C GLU A 157 17.96 6.49 4.76
N THR A 158 18.09 5.37 4.05
CA THR A 158 17.88 4.02 4.61
C THR A 158 18.89 3.66 5.70
N SER A 159 20.07 4.30 5.73
CA SER A 159 21.06 4.15 6.80
C SER A 159 20.63 4.79 8.12
N GLN A 160 19.73 5.77 8.08
CA GLN A 160 19.21 6.47 9.27
C GLN A 160 17.92 5.86 9.81
N ALA A 161 17.37 4.87 9.09
CA ALA A 161 16.12 4.21 9.43
C ALA A 161 16.35 3.00 10.34
N GLN A 162 15.59 2.96 11.43
CA GLN A 162 15.57 1.88 12.39
C GLN A 162 14.15 1.37 12.59
N THR A 163 14.01 0.07 12.79
CA THR A 163 12.78 -0.52 13.31
C THR A 163 12.76 -0.35 14.81
N THR A 164 11.71 0.27 15.35
CA THR A 164 11.60 0.51 16.80
C THR A 164 11.12 -0.71 17.55
N CYS A 165 11.29 -0.65 18.87
CA CYS A 165 10.66 -1.56 19.80
C CYS A 165 9.13 -1.53 19.61
N THR A 166 8.55 -2.71 19.47
CA THR A 166 7.10 -2.94 19.53
C THR A 166 6.80 -3.63 20.86
N ASN A 167 5.53 -3.92 21.15
CA ASN A 167 5.20 -4.70 22.34
C ASN A 167 5.84 -6.12 22.34
N THR A 168 6.30 -6.61 21.18
CA THR A 168 6.98 -7.90 21.02
C THR A 168 8.50 -7.80 20.85
N ARG A 169 9.03 -6.62 20.48
CA ARG A 169 10.45 -6.38 20.22
C ARG A 169 11.04 -5.43 21.24
N LYS A 170 12.09 -5.83 21.94
CA LYS A 170 12.71 -5.02 23.01
C LYS A 170 13.87 -4.14 22.56
N ASP A 171 14.42 -4.40 21.36
CA ASP A 171 15.61 -3.74 20.86
C ASP A 171 15.38 -3.11 19.48
N GLU A 172 15.92 -1.92 19.28
CA GLU A 172 16.02 -1.26 17.98
C GLU A 172 16.96 -2.04 17.06
N GLN A 173 16.60 -2.13 15.78
CA GLN A 173 17.49 -2.67 14.76
C GLN A 173 17.43 -1.82 13.52
N LYS A 174 18.44 -1.97 12.65
CA LYS A 174 18.43 -1.33 11.34
C LYS A 174 17.20 -1.79 10.55
N ALA A 175 16.49 -0.84 9.95
CA ALA A 175 15.35 -1.16 9.10
C ALA A 175 15.78 -1.93 7.84
N GLU A 176 14.99 -2.94 7.47
CA GLU A 176 15.15 -3.67 6.22
C GLU A 176 14.15 -3.16 5.17
N PHE A 177 14.63 -3.03 3.94
CA PHE A 177 13.85 -2.55 2.80
C PHE A 177 13.95 -3.55 1.65
N PHE A 178 12.82 -3.85 1.01
CA PHE A 178 12.75 -4.87 -0.03
C PHE A 178 12.02 -4.34 -1.25
N TRP A 179 12.46 -4.67 -2.46
CA TRP A 179 11.63 -4.38 -3.64
C TRP A 179 10.31 -5.13 -3.54
N ALA A 180 9.21 -4.45 -3.80
CA ALA A 180 7.87 -5.04 -3.79
C ALA A 180 7.77 -6.25 -4.73
N THR A 181 8.44 -6.17 -5.89
CA THR A 181 8.47 -7.26 -6.88
C THR A 181 9.23 -8.49 -6.37
N ASP A 182 10.31 -8.31 -5.62
CA ASP A 182 11.08 -9.42 -5.05
C ASP A 182 10.32 -10.11 -3.92
N VAL A 183 9.65 -9.35 -3.05
CA VAL A 183 8.74 -9.90 -2.03
C VAL A 183 7.60 -10.67 -2.69
N MET A 184 6.98 -10.09 -3.73
CA MET A 184 5.90 -10.72 -4.48
C MET A 184 6.32 -12.07 -5.06
N ASN A 185 7.52 -12.15 -5.62
CA ASN A 185 8.08 -13.37 -6.21
C ASN A 185 8.44 -14.41 -5.13
N ALA A 186 9.17 -14.01 -4.09
CA ALA A 186 9.64 -14.90 -3.03
C ALA A 186 8.48 -15.59 -2.30
N TYR A 187 7.41 -14.85 -2.00
CA TYR A 187 6.23 -15.38 -1.32
C TYR A 187 5.18 -15.96 -2.28
N LYS A 188 5.43 -15.94 -3.60
CA LYS A 188 4.49 -16.36 -4.65
C LYS A 188 3.13 -15.69 -4.48
N ILE A 189 3.13 -14.39 -4.19
CA ILE A 189 1.92 -13.63 -3.88
C ILE A 189 0.98 -13.68 -5.08
N ARG A 190 1.47 -13.38 -6.29
CA ARG A 190 0.64 -13.35 -7.51
C ARG A 190 0.00 -14.70 -7.85
N ASP A 191 0.64 -15.80 -7.50
CA ASP A 191 0.21 -17.17 -7.84
C ASP A 191 -0.74 -17.78 -6.79
N TRP A 192 -1.06 -17.02 -5.73
CA TRP A 192 -1.99 -17.48 -4.71
C TRP A 192 -3.40 -17.68 -5.30
N GLN A 193 -3.96 -18.86 -5.09
CA GLN A 193 -5.22 -19.31 -5.71
C GLN A 193 -6.46 -18.60 -5.16
N GLY A 194 -6.33 -17.82 -4.08
CA GLY A 194 -7.43 -17.05 -3.51
C GLY A 194 -7.73 -15.73 -4.24
N TRP A 195 -6.91 -15.33 -5.21
CA TRP A 195 -7.15 -14.13 -6.03
C TRP A 195 -8.23 -14.33 -7.08
N GLN A 196 -8.98 -13.27 -7.37
CA GLN A 196 -9.91 -13.22 -8.50
C GLN A 196 -9.22 -12.64 -9.74
N ASN A 197 -9.82 -12.79 -10.92
CA ASN A 197 -9.27 -12.31 -12.20
C ASN A 197 -8.86 -10.82 -12.17
N PHE A 198 -9.65 -9.96 -11.53
CA PHE A 198 -9.34 -8.53 -11.39
C PHE A 198 -8.12 -8.28 -10.52
N ASP A 199 -7.85 -9.13 -9.53
CA ASP A 199 -6.72 -9.00 -8.60
C ASP A 199 -5.38 -9.26 -9.31
N HIS A 200 -5.36 -10.20 -10.28
CA HIS A 200 -4.16 -10.46 -11.08
C HIS A 200 -3.73 -9.24 -11.92
N SER A 201 -4.67 -8.38 -12.34
CA SER A 201 -4.36 -7.13 -13.02
C SER A 201 -3.80 -6.06 -12.06
N GLY A 202 -4.20 -6.12 -10.79
CA GLY A 202 -3.69 -5.26 -9.72
C GLY A 202 -2.24 -5.61 -9.37
N LEU A 203 -1.92 -6.90 -9.30
CA LEU A 203 -0.59 -7.45 -8.99
C LEU A 203 0.37 -7.50 -10.19
N HIS A 204 0.16 -6.66 -11.19
CA HIS A 204 1.03 -6.65 -12.37
C HIS A 204 2.40 -6.00 -12.03
N PRO A 205 3.55 -6.66 -12.30
CA PRO A 205 4.87 -6.15 -11.89
C PRO A 205 5.18 -4.71 -12.32
N ARG A 206 4.69 -4.28 -13.50
CA ARG A 206 4.84 -2.90 -13.99
C ARG A 206 4.27 -1.82 -13.06
N LYS A 207 3.31 -2.16 -12.19
CA LYS A 207 2.75 -1.22 -11.21
C LYS A 207 3.63 -1.07 -9.96
N LEU A 208 4.56 -2.00 -9.76
CA LEU A 208 5.37 -2.13 -8.54
C LEU A 208 6.84 -1.77 -8.77
N THR A 209 7.20 -1.28 -9.95
CA THR A 209 8.60 -1.03 -10.36
C THR A 209 9.33 0.00 -9.50
N HIS A 210 8.58 0.89 -8.87
CA HIS A 210 9.13 1.91 -7.98
C HIS A 210 8.91 1.58 -6.51
N GLU A 211 8.14 0.55 -6.19
CA GLU A 211 7.68 0.29 -4.82
C GLU A 211 8.70 -0.54 -4.04
N VAL A 212 9.03 -0.03 -2.86
CA VAL A 212 9.92 -0.64 -1.87
C VAL A 212 9.13 -0.79 -0.58
N LEU A 213 9.27 -1.91 0.11
CA LEU A 213 8.52 -2.25 1.32
C LEU A 213 9.46 -2.30 2.51
N SER A 214 9.02 -1.74 3.63
CA SER A 214 9.55 -2.06 4.96
C SER A 214 8.46 -2.68 5.82
N VAL A 215 8.85 -3.38 6.88
CA VAL A 215 7.92 -4.02 7.83
C VAL A 215 7.98 -3.34 9.19
N GLY A 216 6.82 -3.17 9.81
CA GLY A 216 6.72 -2.67 11.17
C GLY A 216 6.92 -1.16 11.26
N VAL A 217 7.15 -0.68 12.48
CA VAL A 217 7.35 0.74 12.77
C VAL A 217 8.75 1.16 12.37
N ILE A 218 8.84 2.23 11.59
CA ILE A 218 10.11 2.83 11.17
C ILE A 218 10.29 4.16 11.88
N GLN A 219 11.39 4.29 12.60
CA GLN A 219 11.90 5.55 13.13
C GLN A 219 13.08 6.00 12.30
N VAL A 220 13.13 7.30 12.02
CA VAL A 220 14.21 7.93 11.27
C VAL A 220 14.99 8.82 12.24
N ASN A 221 16.26 8.47 12.49
CA ASN A 221 17.13 9.22 13.39
C ASN A 221 17.82 10.42 12.72
N ASP A 222 17.28 10.85 11.57
CA ASP A 222 17.75 12.00 10.84
C ASP A 222 16.91 13.22 11.20
N HIS A 223 17.46 14.03 12.11
CA HIS A 223 16.85 15.27 12.57
C HIS A 223 16.95 16.43 11.56
N THR A 224 17.33 16.17 10.30
CA THR A 224 17.33 17.22 9.29
C THR A 224 15.90 17.61 8.90
N LYS A 225 15.64 18.92 8.94
CA LYS A 225 14.35 19.53 8.57
C LYS A 225 13.92 19.32 7.11
N TYR A 226 14.73 18.67 6.29
CA TYR A 226 14.53 18.53 4.84
C TYR A 226 13.94 17.18 4.43
N ASN A 227 13.68 16.30 5.41
CA ASN A 227 13.15 14.95 5.18
C ASN A 227 11.64 14.91 4.92
N HIS A 228 10.98 16.06 4.86
CA HIS A 228 9.55 16.17 4.77
C HIS A 228 9.12 17.53 4.22
N VAL A 229 8.16 17.55 3.30
CA VAL A 229 7.59 18.78 2.72
C VAL A 229 6.09 18.64 2.50
N ASP A 230 5.35 19.71 2.83
CA ASP A 230 3.92 19.83 2.49
C ASP A 230 3.76 20.03 0.98
N LEU A 231 2.85 19.29 0.38
CA LEU A 231 2.51 19.46 -1.03
C LEU A 231 2.07 20.89 -1.34
N GLN A 232 1.35 21.53 -0.41
CA GLN A 232 0.89 22.91 -0.57
C GLN A 232 2.06 23.89 -0.63
N ASP A 233 3.13 23.66 0.13
CA ASP A 233 4.33 24.49 0.07
C ASP A 233 5.01 24.38 -1.30
N LEU A 234 5.08 23.16 -1.87
CA LEU A 234 5.63 22.97 -3.21
C LEU A 234 4.79 23.69 -4.28
N ILE A 235 3.46 23.67 -4.15
CA ILE A 235 2.55 24.40 -5.04
C ILE A 235 2.72 25.91 -4.88
N ASN A 236 2.76 26.40 -3.64
CA ASN A 236 2.89 27.84 -3.33
C ASN A 236 4.22 28.42 -3.80
N CYS A 237 5.30 27.63 -3.74
CA CYS A 237 6.61 27.99 -4.29
C CYS A 237 6.67 27.94 -5.82
N GLY A 238 5.58 27.56 -6.49
CA GLY A 238 5.49 27.50 -7.95
C GLY A 238 6.21 26.31 -8.58
N LEU A 239 6.60 25.30 -7.78
CA LEU A 239 7.24 24.09 -8.31
C LEU A 239 6.22 23.22 -9.07
N PHE A 240 4.95 23.28 -8.67
CA PHE A 240 3.85 22.56 -9.32
C PHE A 240 2.60 23.43 -9.37
N LYS A 241 1.71 23.10 -10.33
CA LYS A 241 0.36 23.67 -10.39
C LYS A 241 -0.64 22.52 -10.43
N GLU A 242 -1.60 22.55 -9.53
CA GLU A 242 -2.76 21.66 -9.62
C GLU A 242 -3.71 22.23 -10.66
N TYR A 243 -3.99 21.45 -11.71
CA TYR A 243 -5.01 21.78 -12.68
C TYR A 243 -6.30 21.10 -12.24
N GLU A 244 -7.29 21.90 -11.86
CA GLU A 244 -8.65 21.42 -11.73
C GLU A 244 -9.17 21.09 -13.13
N PHE A 245 -9.36 19.82 -13.41
CA PHE A 245 -10.12 19.43 -14.60
C PHE A 245 -11.59 19.58 -14.23
N PRO A 246 -12.38 20.41 -14.95
CA PRO A 246 -13.82 20.39 -14.78
C PRO A 246 -14.28 18.95 -14.96
N ALA A 247 -15.12 18.46 -14.05
CA ALA A 247 -15.65 17.12 -14.13
C ALA A 247 -16.18 16.92 -15.57
N PRO A 248 -15.75 15.87 -16.29
CA PRO A 248 -16.47 15.52 -17.49
C PRO A 248 -17.92 15.29 -17.04
N TRP A 249 -18.90 15.75 -17.82
CA TRP A 249 -20.35 15.56 -17.61
C TRP A 249 -21.17 16.65 -16.89
N SER A 250 -20.71 17.88 -16.69
CA SER A 250 -21.66 19.01 -16.59
C SER A 250 -22.07 19.46 -17.99
N VAL A 251 -22.88 18.63 -18.67
CA VAL A 251 -23.66 19.10 -19.82
C VAL A 251 -24.74 19.98 -19.21
N GLU A 252 -24.58 21.30 -19.35
CA GLU A 252 -25.63 22.26 -19.04
C GLU A 252 -26.88 21.87 -19.85
N SER A 253 -27.97 21.59 -19.12
CA SER A 253 -29.31 21.38 -19.65
C SER A 253 -30.05 22.71 -19.76
#